data_AF-A0A8S3D443-F1
#
_entry.id   AF-A0A8S3D443-F1
#
_cell.length_a   1.000
_cell.length_b   1.000
_cell.length_c   1.000
_cell.angle_alpha   90.00
_cell.angle_beta   90.00
_cell.angle_gamma   90.00
#
_symmetry.space_group_name_H-M   'P 1'
#
loop_
_entity.id
_entity.type
_entity.pdbx_description
1 polymer ?
#
loop_
_entity_poly.entity_id
_entity_poly.type
_entity_poly.pdbx_seq_one_letter_code
_entity_poly.pdbx_strand_id
1 'polypeptide(L)'
;MGGKSLWPVQATILEMPPPIRDHVSAVMVFGAWLGGSHPNRELLWNSIVDQIKSSSIFECNTFDLPALAHNCNITQFNGYDACPFCKAHGYAIGTQIFYAHSPTPSIKKTDGDYLRLSTTDLPRLGSHGIKGPTPLTNIMLFPYQIAVDYMHLVCSGHFKTLIIYWNQLLLPDVFEQASNFLLSITLPHSFGYQFVSIIQFANWKTKMFRESYIGNAIKWCQGKKYMLEQFITWYKIDHSLYPDSTLNMAYLTENQRFDDKYLNKRLITSLDEKFIKCCNKKNIQLDTRKQIKQYGRYFRGLKTFHSLSYERGGNAISYWVSVKDNECSQNHVFCFGEVVYYFQLDNEYYAFLKHYKCLDKSLADGLASVTVPNDLLDR
;
A
#
# COMPACT_ATOMS: atom_id res chain seq x y z
N MET A 1 4.13 -17.35 -41.31
CA MET A 1 2.88 -16.77 -40.77
C MET A 1 3.28 -15.73 -39.73
N GLY A 2 2.95 -14.44 -39.93
CA GLY A 2 3.24 -13.40 -38.94
C GLY A 2 2.52 -13.70 -37.64
N GLY A 3 3.22 -13.63 -36.50
CA GLY A 3 2.64 -13.91 -35.20
C GLY A 3 1.44 -12.99 -34.93
N LYS A 4 0.30 -13.58 -34.56
CA LYS A 4 -0.84 -12.81 -34.08
C LYS A 4 -0.53 -12.31 -32.68
N SER A 5 -0.75 -11.02 -32.44
CA SER A 5 -0.65 -10.39 -31.12
C SER A 5 -2.03 -10.32 -30.46
N LEU A 6 -2.07 -10.49 -29.14
CA LEU A 6 -3.26 -10.37 -28.31
C LEU A 6 -3.10 -9.15 -27.41
N TRP A 7 -4.05 -8.22 -27.47
CA TRP A 7 -4.10 -7.04 -26.62
C TRP A 7 -5.39 -7.07 -25.79
N PRO A 8 -5.35 -7.59 -24.55
CA PRO A 8 -6.53 -7.67 -23.71
C PRO A 8 -6.83 -6.31 -23.08
N VAL A 9 -8.10 -5.96 -22.99
CA VAL A 9 -8.60 -4.85 -22.17
C VAL A 9 -9.14 -5.47 -20.89
N GLN A 10 -8.44 -5.21 -19.79
CA GLN A 10 -8.72 -5.80 -18.49
C GLN A 10 -9.10 -4.72 -17.48
N ALA A 11 -9.91 -5.09 -16.49
CA ALA A 11 -10.29 -4.22 -15.40
C ALA A 11 -10.41 -4.99 -14.09
N THR A 12 -10.29 -4.26 -12.98
CA THR A 12 -10.50 -4.76 -11.63
C THR A 12 -11.41 -3.78 -10.87
N ILE A 13 -12.12 -4.27 -9.85
CA ILE A 13 -12.96 -3.42 -9.00
C ILE A 13 -12.09 -2.75 -7.94
N LEU A 14 -12.14 -1.43 -7.85
CA LEU A 14 -11.23 -0.63 -7.04
C LEU A 14 -11.61 -0.61 -5.56
N GLU A 15 -12.85 -0.94 -5.24
CA GLU A 15 -13.37 -1.07 -3.89
C GLU A 15 -12.91 -2.38 -3.24
N MET A 16 -12.36 -3.33 -4.02
CA MET A 16 -11.81 -4.56 -3.47
C MET A 16 -10.50 -4.32 -2.72
N PRO A 17 -10.27 -4.99 -1.57
CA PRO A 17 -8.98 -5.01 -0.89
C PRO A 17 -7.85 -5.42 -1.84
N PRO A 18 -6.65 -4.80 -1.77
CA PRO A 18 -5.56 -5.10 -2.71
C PRO A 18 -5.21 -6.59 -2.90
N PRO A 19 -5.16 -7.43 -1.84
CA PRO A 19 -4.86 -8.85 -2.01
C PRO A 19 -5.91 -9.62 -2.83
N ILE A 20 -7.17 -9.16 -2.80
CA ILE A 20 -8.27 -9.74 -3.57
C ILE A 20 -8.25 -9.17 -4.98
N ARG A 21 -8.05 -7.85 -5.11
CA ARG A 21 -7.99 -7.13 -6.39
C ARG A 21 -6.91 -7.68 -7.33
N ASP A 22 -5.77 -8.08 -6.77
CA ASP A 22 -4.64 -8.64 -7.52
C ASP A 22 -4.83 -10.12 -7.92
N HIS A 23 -5.86 -10.79 -7.39
CA HIS A 23 -6.13 -12.18 -7.71
C HIS A 23 -6.73 -12.29 -9.13
N VAL A 24 -6.36 -13.32 -9.89
CA VAL A 24 -6.83 -13.50 -11.27
C VAL A 24 -8.36 -13.57 -11.38
N SER A 25 -9.04 -14.08 -10.35
CA SER A 25 -10.51 -14.14 -10.29
C SER A 25 -11.18 -12.77 -10.10
N ALA A 26 -10.43 -11.73 -9.73
CA ALA A 26 -10.89 -10.36 -9.60
C ALA A 26 -10.68 -9.54 -10.89
N VAL A 27 -10.05 -10.13 -11.92
CA VAL A 27 -9.79 -9.49 -13.20
C VAL A 27 -10.92 -9.81 -14.18
N MET A 28 -11.60 -8.75 -14.63
CA MET A 28 -12.58 -8.80 -15.70
C MET A 28 -11.91 -8.49 -17.03
N VAL A 29 -12.32 -9.16 -18.10
CA VAL A 29 -11.86 -8.87 -19.46
C VAL A 29 -13.02 -8.22 -20.23
N PHE A 30 -12.87 -6.94 -20.57
CA PHE A 30 -13.87 -6.20 -21.36
C PHE A 30 -13.75 -6.43 -22.86
N GLY A 31 -12.59 -6.85 -23.32
CA GLY A 31 -12.38 -7.15 -24.72
C GLY A 31 -10.96 -7.59 -25.01
N ALA A 32 -10.72 -7.98 -26.25
CA ALA A 32 -9.41 -8.36 -26.73
C ALA A 32 -9.27 -8.02 -28.21
N TRP A 33 -8.16 -7.38 -28.57
CA TRP A 33 -7.78 -7.24 -29.98
C TRP A 33 -6.87 -8.39 -30.39
N LEU A 34 -7.25 -9.09 -31.45
CA LEU A 34 -6.49 -10.18 -32.05
C LEU A 34 -6.06 -9.77 -33.46
N GLY A 35 -4.78 -9.45 -33.63
CA GLY A 35 -4.29 -8.94 -34.92
C GLY A 35 -2.78 -8.98 -35.07
N GLY A 36 -2.29 -8.83 -36.29
CA GLY A 36 -0.85 -8.69 -36.59
C GLY A 36 -0.29 -7.30 -36.33
N SER A 37 -1.14 -6.35 -35.91
CA SER A 37 -0.81 -4.94 -35.69
C SER A 37 -1.47 -4.41 -34.42
N HIS A 38 -1.06 -3.22 -34.00
CA HIS A 38 -1.65 -2.50 -32.87
C HIS A 38 -3.17 -2.33 -33.05
N PRO A 39 -3.95 -2.30 -31.94
CA PRO A 39 -5.38 -2.13 -32.01
C PRO A 39 -5.80 -0.85 -32.73
N ASN A 40 -6.78 -0.97 -33.63
CA ASN A 40 -7.49 0.21 -34.09
C ASN A 40 -8.29 0.75 -32.89
N ARG A 41 -7.82 1.89 -32.36
CA ARG A 41 -8.38 2.53 -31.16
C ARG A 41 -9.86 2.78 -31.26
N GLU A 42 -10.32 3.33 -32.40
CA GLU A 42 -11.73 3.70 -32.57
C GLU A 42 -12.61 2.47 -32.60
N LEU A 43 -12.25 1.45 -33.38
CA LEU A 43 -13.00 0.20 -33.42
C LEU A 43 -13.04 -0.49 -32.05
N LEU A 44 -11.88 -0.59 -31.36
CA LEU A 44 -11.80 -1.24 -30.06
C LEU A 44 -12.65 -0.51 -29.01
N TRP A 45 -12.46 0.80 -28.85
CA TRP A 45 -13.12 1.53 -27.78
C TRP A 45 -14.57 1.85 -28.07
N ASN A 46 -14.97 2.12 -29.32
CA ASN A 46 -16.40 2.25 -29.64
C ASN A 46 -17.14 0.96 -29.29
N SER A 47 -16.60 -0.20 -29.67
CA SER A 47 -17.22 -1.50 -29.36
C SER A 47 -17.37 -1.75 -27.86
N ILE A 48 -16.40 -1.31 -27.05
CA ILE A 48 -16.42 -1.46 -25.58
C ILE A 48 -17.37 -0.42 -24.97
N VAL A 49 -17.24 0.84 -25.34
CA VAL A 49 -18.06 1.95 -24.81
C VAL A 49 -19.55 1.74 -25.12
N ASP A 50 -19.89 1.27 -26.32
CA ASP A 50 -21.27 1.01 -26.72
C ASP A 50 -21.92 -0.13 -25.93
N GLN A 51 -21.13 -1.04 -25.38
CA GLN A 51 -21.63 -2.13 -24.53
C GLN A 51 -21.78 -1.69 -23.07
N ILE A 52 -21.10 -0.62 -22.64
CA ILE A 52 -21.09 -0.15 -21.25
C ILE A 52 -22.12 0.97 -21.03
N LYS A 53 -23.27 0.89 -21.73
CA LYS A 53 -24.37 1.87 -21.71
C LYS A 53 -25.09 1.96 -20.35
N SER A 54 -24.44 2.55 -19.35
CA SER A 54 -25.04 3.29 -18.23
C SER A 54 -23.98 3.48 -17.14
N SER A 55 -23.62 4.73 -16.90
CA SER A 55 -23.07 5.32 -15.65
C SER A 55 -22.55 4.36 -14.57
N SER A 56 -21.26 4.53 -14.23
CA SER A 56 -20.68 4.47 -12.86
C SER A 56 -19.53 3.46 -12.59
N ILE A 57 -18.79 2.92 -13.56
CA ILE A 57 -17.85 1.80 -13.24
C ILE A 57 -16.35 2.09 -13.51
N PHE A 58 -15.98 3.11 -14.27
CA PHE A 58 -14.56 3.40 -14.53
C PHE A 58 -14.08 4.54 -13.65
N GLU A 59 -13.28 4.26 -12.61
CA GLU A 59 -12.61 5.34 -11.89
C GLU A 59 -11.26 5.72 -12.49
N CYS A 60 -10.54 4.80 -13.13
CA CYS A 60 -9.26 5.09 -13.77
C CYS A 60 -8.85 4.07 -14.83
N ASN A 61 -8.04 4.52 -15.78
CA ASN A 61 -7.39 3.69 -16.78
C ASN A 61 -5.87 3.81 -16.69
N THR A 62 -5.21 2.66 -16.77
CA THR A 62 -3.74 2.55 -16.73
C THR A 62 -3.25 2.09 -18.09
N PHE A 63 -2.33 2.85 -18.67
CA PHE A 63 -1.65 2.51 -19.92
C PHE A 63 -0.17 2.79 -19.76
N ASP A 64 0.67 2.02 -20.46
CA ASP A 64 2.05 2.46 -20.68
C ASP A 64 2.08 3.76 -21.50
N LEU A 65 3.21 4.48 -21.53
CA LEU A 65 3.25 5.80 -22.16
C LEU A 65 2.89 5.78 -23.66
N PRO A 66 3.34 4.81 -24.48
CA PRO A 66 2.89 4.70 -25.88
C PRO A 66 1.40 4.42 -26.02
N ALA A 67 0.85 3.44 -25.29
CA ALA A 67 -0.57 3.12 -25.35
C ALA A 67 -1.43 4.24 -24.78
N LEU A 68 -0.94 4.98 -23.78
CA LEU A 68 -1.62 6.17 -23.24
C LEU A 68 -1.80 7.20 -24.33
N ALA A 69 -0.72 7.53 -25.04
CA ALA A 69 -0.74 8.50 -26.13
C ALA A 69 -1.67 8.07 -27.27
N HIS A 70 -1.62 6.79 -27.65
CA HIS A 70 -2.50 6.21 -28.66
C HIS A 70 -3.98 6.29 -28.24
N ASN A 71 -4.32 5.66 -27.11
CA ASN A 71 -5.70 5.48 -26.66
C ASN A 71 -6.36 6.79 -26.20
N CYS A 72 -5.61 7.70 -25.58
CA CYS A 72 -6.13 9.02 -25.18
C CYS A 72 -6.02 10.07 -26.30
N ASN A 73 -5.49 9.70 -27.46
CA ASN A 73 -5.25 10.58 -28.61
C ASN A 73 -4.48 11.86 -28.25
N ILE A 74 -3.38 11.70 -27.52
CA ILE A 74 -2.49 12.79 -27.10
C ILE A 74 -1.09 12.65 -27.69
N THR A 75 -0.28 13.68 -27.51
CA THR A 75 1.16 13.68 -27.82
C THR A 75 1.88 12.67 -26.93
N GLN A 76 2.72 11.86 -27.56
CA GLN A 76 3.55 10.87 -26.88
C GLN A 76 4.68 11.54 -26.08
N PHE A 77 5.23 10.81 -25.10
CA PHE A 77 6.21 11.29 -24.11
C PHE A 77 7.44 12.02 -24.69
N ASN A 78 7.82 11.75 -25.94
CA ASN A 78 8.93 12.42 -26.65
C ASN A 78 8.49 13.62 -27.50
N GLY A 79 7.27 14.14 -27.32
CA GLY A 79 6.81 15.39 -27.92
C GLY A 79 6.87 16.55 -26.95
N TYR A 80 6.76 17.78 -27.47
CA TYR A 80 6.89 19.01 -26.69
C TYR A 80 5.77 19.22 -25.66
N ASP A 81 4.55 18.78 -25.92
CA ASP A 81 3.40 18.95 -25.02
C ASP A 81 2.83 17.59 -24.56
N ALA A 82 3.70 16.69 -24.12
CA ALA A 82 3.34 15.29 -23.88
C ALA A 82 2.66 15.01 -22.54
N CYS A 83 2.79 15.91 -21.56
CA CYS A 83 2.24 15.66 -20.23
C CYS A 83 0.70 15.65 -20.28
N PRO A 84 0.00 14.57 -19.88
CA PRO A 84 -1.46 14.56 -19.87
C PRO A 84 -2.05 15.49 -18.79
N PHE A 85 -1.29 15.78 -17.73
CA PHE A 85 -1.82 16.47 -16.55
C PHE A 85 -1.64 17.99 -16.56
N CYS A 86 -0.68 18.53 -17.31
CA CYS A 86 -0.40 19.96 -17.35
C CYS A 86 -0.07 20.46 -18.76
N LYS A 87 -0.05 21.77 -18.91
CA LYS A 87 0.24 22.50 -20.15
C LYS A 87 1.73 22.87 -20.25
N ALA A 88 2.60 22.09 -19.63
CA ALA A 88 4.03 22.34 -19.67
C ALA A 88 4.57 22.04 -21.07
N HIS A 89 5.32 22.99 -21.62
CA HIS A 89 6.01 22.84 -22.89
C HIS A 89 7.45 22.39 -22.63
N GLY A 90 7.85 21.32 -23.28
CA GLY A 90 9.23 20.85 -23.31
C GLY A 90 10.05 21.58 -24.36
N TYR A 91 11.35 21.35 -24.37
CA TYR A 91 12.27 21.86 -25.39
C TYR A 91 13.23 20.74 -25.81
N ALA A 92 13.66 20.78 -27.06
CA ALA A 92 14.55 19.77 -27.60
C ALA A 92 16.00 20.07 -27.18
N ILE A 93 16.67 19.06 -26.63
CA ILE A 93 18.13 19.03 -26.50
C ILE A 93 18.60 17.76 -27.21
N GLY A 94 19.24 17.95 -28.37
CA GLY A 94 19.58 16.84 -29.26
C GLY A 94 18.32 16.13 -29.77
N THR A 95 18.23 14.82 -29.55
CA THR A 95 17.09 13.97 -29.96
C THR A 95 16.04 13.77 -28.87
N GLN A 96 16.19 14.40 -27.71
CA GLN A 96 15.33 14.21 -26.54
C GLN A 96 14.58 15.50 -26.19
N ILE A 97 13.37 15.35 -25.67
CA ILE A 97 12.56 16.45 -25.14
C ILE A 97 12.74 16.52 -23.63
N PHE A 98 13.05 17.72 -23.14
CA PHE A 98 13.22 18.02 -21.73
C PHE A 98 12.14 18.96 -21.24
N TYR A 99 11.67 18.76 -20.02
CA TYR A 99 10.73 19.63 -19.34
C TYR A 99 11.49 20.31 -18.20
N ALA A 100 11.76 21.60 -18.34
CA ALA A 100 12.48 22.36 -17.32
C ALA A 100 11.74 22.33 -15.99
N HIS A 101 12.50 22.23 -14.91
CA HIS A 101 11.98 22.61 -13.61
C HIS A 101 11.64 24.11 -13.62
N SER A 102 10.45 24.45 -13.14
CA SER A 102 10.01 25.83 -12.93
C SER A 102 9.56 25.97 -11.48
N PRO A 103 9.99 27.03 -10.76
CA PRO A 103 9.50 27.30 -9.41
C PRO A 103 8.00 27.60 -9.40
N THR A 104 7.45 28.06 -10.52
CA THR A 104 6.01 28.22 -10.70
C THR A 104 5.43 26.96 -11.35
N PRO A 105 4.48 26.25 -10.70
CA PRO A 105 3.86 25.07 -11.27
C PRO A 105 3.17 25.38 -12.61
N SER A 106 3.32 24.47 -13.58
CA SER A 106 2.60 24.59 -14.84
C SER A 106 1.09 24.50 -14.64
N ILE A 107 0.34 25.23 -15.47
CA ILE A 107 -1.11 25.21 -15.50
C ILE A 107 -1.60 23.78 -15.74
N LYS A 108 -2.50 23.30 -14.87
CA LYS A 108 -3.08 21.96 -14.99
C LYS A 108 -4.08 21.92 -16.14
N LYS A 109 -4.16 20.77 -16.82
CA LYS A 109 -5.24 20.47 -17.76
C LYS A 109 -6.49 20.08 -16.98
N THR A 110 -7.64 20.43 -17.53
CA THR A 110 -8.96 20.09 -17.02
C THR A 110 -9.71 19.21 -18.02
N ASP A 111 -10.81 18.61 -17.58
CA ASP A 111 -11.70 17.86 -18.48
C ASP A 111 -12.29 18.75 -19.57
N GLY A 112 -12.66 19.98 -19.22
CA GLY A 112 -13.06 20.99 -20.19
C GLY A 112 -11.96 21.32 -21.22
N ASP A 113 -10.68 21.27 -20.85
CA ASP A 113 -9.60 21.41 -21.84
C ASP A 113 -9.58 20.24 -22.82
N TYR A 114 -9.75 19.00 -22.35
CA TYR A 114 -9.79 17.81 -23.22
C TYR A 114 -10.98 17.83 -24.16
N LEU A 115 -12.18 18.17 -23.69
CA LEU A 115 -13.40 18.24 -24.51
C LEU A 115 -13.31 19.37 -25.56
N ARG A 116 -12.83 20.54 -25.17
CA ARG A 116 -12.70 21.70 -26.06
C ARG A 116 -11.58 21.51 -27.08
N LEU A 117 -10.37 21.21 -26.62
CA LEU A 117 -9.18 21.20 -27.49
C LEU A 117 -9.14 19.99 -28.42
N SER A 118 -9.87 18.90 -28.10
CA SER A 118 -9.96 17.74 -28.99
C SER A 118 -10.83 17.99 -30.23
N THR A 119 -11.72 18.99 -30.20
CA THR A 119 -12.66 19.28 -31.28
C THR A 119 -12.36 20.58 -32.01
N THR A 120 -11.42 21.38 -31.50
CA THR A 120 -11.06 22.65 -32.12
C THR A 120 -9.94 22.45 -33.14
N ASP A 121 -10.09 23.02 -34.34
CA ASP A 121 -9.02 23.13 -35.35
C ASP A 121 -7.98 24.19 -34.94
N LEU A 122 -7.32 23.97 -33.81
CA LEU A 122 -6.21 24.81 -33.37
C LEU A 122 -4.90 24.37 -34.03
N PRO A 123 -4.00 25.32 -34.33
CA PRO A 123 -2.61 24.99 -34.63
C PRO A 123 -2.04 24.10 -33.51
N ARG A 124 -1.14 23.16 -33.86
CA ARG A 124 -0.60 22.15 -32.92
C ARG A 124 -0.12 22.76 -31.58
N LEU A 125 0.45 23.96 -31.60
CA LEU A 125 0.95 24.67 -30.41
C LEU A 125 -0.17 25.10 -29.43
N GLY A 126 -1.38 25.38 -29.92
CA GLY A 126 -2.54 25.78 -29.09
C GLY A 126 -3.29 24.60 -28.47
N SER A 127 -3.01 23.38 -28.90
CA SER A 127 -3.69 22.16 -28.44
C SER A 127 -3.13 21.61 -27.12
N HIS A 128 -1.97 22.10 -26.69
CA HIS A 128 -1.21 21.56 -25.56
C HIS A 128 -1.07 20.03 -25.62
N GLY A 129 -0.90 19.48 -26.83
CA GLY A 129 -0.67 18.06 -27.07
C GLY A 129 -1.92 17.17 -27.06
N ILE A 130 -3.13 17.74 -27.07
CA ILE A 130 -4.36 16.99 -27.33
C ILE A 130 -4.56 16.95 -28.85
N LYS A 131 -4.56 15.76 -29.47
CA LYS A 131 -4.56 15.66 -30.94
C LYS A 131 -5.94 15.57 -31.55
N GLY A 132 -6.94 15.15 -30.78
CA GLY A 132 -8.29 14.95 -31.27
C GLY A 132 -9.15 14.17 -30.28
N PRO A 133 -10.39 13.84 -30.65
CA PRO A 133 -11.30 13.11 -29.77
C PRO A 133 -10.85 11.66 -29.58
N THR A 134 -11.35 11.03 -28.53
CA THR A 134 -11.21 9.58 -28.30
C THR A 134 -12.53 9.05 -27.72
N PRO A 135 -12.99 7.83 -28.09
CA PRO A 135 -14.22 7.28 -27.51
C PRO A 135 -14.18 7.17 -25.98
N LEU A 136 -12.97 7.11 -25.40
CA LEU A 136 -12.77 7.04 -23.96
C LEU A 136 -13.32 8.24 -23.18
N THR A 137 -13.39 9.44 -23.78
CA THR A 137 -13.98 10.62 -23.09
C THR A 137 -15.49 10.50 -22.89
N ASN A 138 -16.15 9.53 -23.53
CA ASN A 138 -17.57 9.26 -23.28
C ASN A 138 -17.83 8.54 -21.95
N ILE A 139 -16.80 7.90 -21.39
CA ILE A 139 -16.90 7.10 -20.16
C ILE A 139 -15.90 7.52 -19.08
N MET A 140 -15.05 8.52 -19.36
CA MET A 140 -14.03 9.02 -18.45
C MET A 140 -13.81 10.52 -18.55
N LEU A 141 -13.40 11.09 -17.42
CA LEU A 141 -12.97 12.47 -17.22
C LEU A 141 -11.44 12.57 -17.32
N PHE A 142 -10.95 13.32 -18.30
CA PHE A 142 -9.52 13.52 -18.49
C PHE A 142 -9.04 14.85 -17.93
N PRO A 143 -7.80 14.96 -17.43
CA PRO A 143 -6.84 13.87 -17.20
C PRO A 143 -7.05 13.15 -15.86
N TYR A 144 -8.12 13.45 -15.13
CA TYR A 144 -8.30 13.01 -13.73
C TYR A 144 -8.34 11.48 -13.55
N GLN A 145 -8.82 10.78 -14.58
CA GLN A 145 -8.96 9.32 -14.57
C GLN A 145 -7.84 8.60 -15.33
N ILE A 146 -6.76 9.32 -15.66
CA ILE A 146 -5.52 8.72 -16.18
C ILE A 146 -4.64 8.32 -14.99
N ALA A 147 -4.44 7.02 -14.81
CA ALA A 147 -3.55 6.46 -13.79
C ALA A 147 -2.09 6.45 -14.29
N VAL A 148 -1.15 6.56 -13.35
CA VAL A 148 0.28 6.37 -13.65
C VAL A 148 0.58 4.88 -13.67
N ASP A 149 1.29 4.44 -14.70
CA ASP A 149 1.62 3.04 -14.90
C ASP A 149 2.54 2.47 -13.80
N TYR A 150 1.94 1.78 -12.84
CA TYR A 150 2.64 1.07 -11.77
C TYR A 150 3.60 0.01 -12.30
N MET A 151 3.23 -0.71 -13.36
CA MET A 151 4.03 -1.81 -13.88
C MET A 151 5.36 -1.29 -14.40
N HIS A 152 5.34 -0.30 -15.30
CA HIS A 152 6.59 0.26 -15.82
C HIS A 152 7.32 1.12 -14.77
N LEU A 153 6.61 1.93 -13.99
CA LEU A 153 7.25 2.83 -13.01
C LEU A 153 7.91 2.05 -11.87
N VAL A 154 7.21 1.08 -11.28
CA VAL A 154 7.64 0.35 -10.08
C VAL A 154 8.19 -1.04 -10.43
N CYS A 155 7.44 -1.85 -11.17
CA CYS A 155 7.84 -3.24 -11.41
C CYS A 155 9.03 -3.38 -12.36
N SER A 156 9.09 -2.54 -13.41
CA SER A 156 10.20 -2.50 -14.37
C SER A 156 11.37 -1.62 -13.89
N GLY A 157 11.26 -1.01 -12.69
CA GLY A 157 12.36 -0.32 -12.02
C GLY A 157 12.67 1.11 -12.51
N HIS A 158 11.79 1.73 -13.30
CA HIS A 158 12.03 3.09 -13.82
C HIS A 158 12.16 4.15 -12.73
N PHE A 159 11.47 3.98 -11.61
CA PHE A 159 11.58 4.85 -10.44
C PHE A 159 13.00 4.86 -9.85
N LYS A 160 13.73 3.74 -9.90
CA LYS A 160 15.13 3.68 -9.48
C LYS A 160 16.01 4.58 -10.33
N THR A 161 15.79 4.54 -11.63
CA THR A 161 16.48 5.42 -12.59
C THR A 161 16.19 6.89 -12.27
N LEU A 162 14.93 7.24 -11.97
CA LEU A 162 14.56 8.62 -11.60
C LEU A 162 15.27 9.11 -10.34
N ILE A 163 15.34 8.28 -9.28
CA ILE A 163 16.03 8.68 -8.05
C ILE A 163 17.54 8.85 -8.27
N ILE A 164 18.16 7.98 -9.08
CA ILE A 164 19.58 8.14 -9.44
C ILE A 164 19.82 9.49 -10.13
N TYR A 165 18.95 9.87 -11.07
CA TYR A 165 19.03 11.19 -11.71
C TYR A 165 18.76 12.34 -10.73
N TRP A 166 17.78 12.22 -9.84
CA TRP A 166 17.54 13.26 -8.83
C TRP A 166 18.73 13.43 -7.89
N ASN A 167 19.43 12.35 -7.54
CA ASN A 167 20.65 12.42 -6.72
C ASN A 167 21.79 13.16 -7.41
N GLN A 168 21.78 13.23 -8.75
CA GLN A 168 22.74 14.02 -9.52
C GLN A 168 22.31 15.50 -9.66
N LEU A 169 21.02 15.80 -9.50
CA LEU A 169 20.45 17.13 -9.78
C LEU A 169 20.17 17.96 -8.52
N LEU A 170 19.88 17.33 -7.39
CA LEU A 170 19.57 18.02 -6.14
C LEU A 170 20.82 18.11 -5.25
N LEU A 171 20.81 19.10 -4.35
CA LEU A 171 21.89 19.28 -3.37
C LEU A 171 21.95 18.07 -2.40
N PRO A 172 23.16 17.61 -2.01
CA PRO A 172 23.33 16.48 -1.09
C PRO A 172 22.51 16.61 0.20
N ASP A 173 22.43 17.80 0.78
CA ASP A 173 21.69 18.08 2.01
C ASP A 173 20.18 17.78 1.87
N VAL A 174 19.61 17.94 0.68
CA VAL A 174 18.19 17.62 0.42
C VAL A 174 17.96 16.12 0.51
N PHE A 175 18.91 15.32 -0.01
CA PHE A 175 18.86 13.86 0.07
C PHE A 175 19.09 13.35 1.49
N GLU A 176 19.95 14.00 2.26
CA GLU A 176 20.18 13.67 3.65
C GLU A 176 18.96 13.98 4.51
N GLN A 177 18.37 15.16 4.38
CA GLN A 177 17.14 15.54 5.08
C GLN A 177 15.97 14.60 4.72
N ALA A 178 15.79 14.31 3.44
CA ALA A 178 14.75 13.38 3.00
C ALA A 178 15.00 11.96 3.50
N SER A 179 16.26 11.51 3.56
CA SER A 179 16.63 10.20 4.12
C SER A 179 16.35 10.13 5.61
N ASN A 180 16.74 11.15 6.38
CA ASN A 180 16.49 11.23 7.81
C ASN A 180 14.98 11.26 8.12
N PHE A 181 14.21 12.02 7.33
CA PHE A 181 12.76 12.01 7.43
C PHE A 181 12.18 10.63 7.15
N LEU A 182 12.55 9.98 6.06
CA LEU A 182 12.03 8.65 5.73
C LEU A 182 12.41 7.60 6.79
N LEU A 183 13.66 7.60 7.27
CA LEU A 183 14.13 6.70 8.32
C LEU A 183 13.44 6.93 9.68
N SER A 184 12.93 8.14 9.92
CA SER A 184 12.15 8.43 11.13
C SER A 184 10.74 7.80 11.13
N ILE A 185 10.24 7.41 9.95
CA ILE A 185 8.90 6.84 9.81
C ILE A 185 8.94 5.35 10.11
N THR A 186 8.25 4.94 11.17
CA THR A 186 8.06 3.52 11.50
C THR A 186 6.86 2.97 10.73
N LEU A 187 7.11 2.05 9.79
CA LEU A 187 6.05 1.41 9.02
C LEU A 187 5.42 0.22 9.76
N PRO A 188 4.13 -0.08 9.51
CA PRO A 188 3.49 -1.31 9.97
C PRO A 188 4.29 -2.56 9.54
N HIS A 189 4.28 -3.58 10.39
CA HIS A 189 5.04 -4.83 10.15
C HIS A 189 4.57 -5.62 8.93
N SER A 190 3.41 -5.29 8.36
CA SER A 190 2.90 -5.86 7.11
C SER A 190 3.73 -5.45 5.88
N PHE A 191 4.57 -4.40 5.99
CA PHE A 191 5.49 -4.01 4.91
C PHE A 191 6.80 -4.77 5.06
N GLY A 192 7.17 -5.52 4.00
CA GLY A 192 8.37 -6.36 4.01
C GLY A 192 9.70 -5.59 4.06
N TYR A 193 9.64 -4.27 3.85
CA TYR A 193 10.80 -3.37 3.91
C TYR A 193 10.41 -2.05 4.61
N GLN A 194 11.20 -1.68 5.62
CA GLN A 194 11.18 -0.32 6.17
C GLN A 194 11.67 0.69 5.11
N PHE A 195 11.39 1.97 5.34
CA PHE A 195 12.08 3.00 4.57
C PHE A 195 13.58 2.87 4.77
N VAL A 196 14.34 2.96 3.68
CA VAL A 196 15.81 2.99 3.72
C VAL A 196 16.25 4.38 3.27
N SER A 197 17.46 4.76 3.63
CA SER A 197 18.06 6.01 3.17
C SER A 197 17.99 6.12 1.64
N ILE A 198 17.54 7.27 1.14
CA ILE A 198 17.51 7.59 -0.29
C ILE A 198 18.93 7.71 -0.84
N ILE A 199 19.91 8.04 0.01
CA ILE A 199 21.34 8.04 -0.36
C ILE A 199 21.78 6.65 -0.84
N GLN A 200 21.19 5.58 -0.28
CA GLN A 200 21.53 4.20 -0.64
C GLN A 200 20.68 3.64 -1.79
N PHE A 201 19.84 4.46 -2.44
CA PHE A 201 18.84 3.97 -3.42
C PHE A 201 19.46 3.26 -4.63
N ALA A 202 20.68 3.63 -5.02
CA ALA A 202 21.43 2.93 -6.07
C ALA A 202 21.60 1.42 -5.79
N ASN A 203 21.67 1.03 -4.51
CA ASN A 203 21.86 -0.34 -4.07
C ASN A 203 20.54 -1.12 -3.89
N TRP A 204 19.38 -0.45 -4.01
CA TRP A 204 18.10 -1.12 -3.84
C TRP A 204 17.84 -2.10 -4.99
N LYS A 205 17.40 -3.30 -4.64
CA LYS A 205 16.89 -4.28 -5.61
C LYS A 205 15.45 -3.91 -5.99
N THR A 206 15.04 -4.22 -7.22
CA THR A 206 13.65 -3.99 -7.69
C THR A 206 12.60 -4.58 -6.75
N LYS A 207 12.89 -5.74 -6.15
CA LYS A 207 12.03 -6.36 -5.12
C LYS A 207 11.80 -5.46 -3.92
N MET A 208 12.86 -4.82 -3.40
CA MET A 208 12.75 -3.90 -2.26
C MET A 208 11.82 -2.74 -2.58
N PHE A 209 11.90 -2.22 -3.80
CA PHE A 209 11.03 -1.12 -4.21
C PHE A 209 9.55 -1.55 -4.32
N ARG A 210 9.27 -2.68 -4.97
CA ARG A 210 7.89 -3.21 -5.09
C ARG A 210 7.24 -3.49 -3.74
N GLU A 211 8.02 -4.05 -2.80
CA GLU A 211 7.55 -4.46 -1.47
C GLU A 211 7.69 -3.35 -0.42
N SER A 212 8.31 -2.22 -0.76
CA SER A 212 8.35 -1.02 0.08
C SER A 212 6.96 -0.41 0.24
N TYR A 213 6.82 0.46 1.23
CA TYR A 213 5.62 1.28 1.39
C TYR A 213 5.32 2.11 0.13
N ILE A 214 6.32 2.73 -0.50
CA ILE A 214 6.13 3.56 -1.70
C ILE A 214 5.63 2.73 -2.89
N GLY A 215 6.21 1.54 -3.09
CA GLY A 215 5.75 0.61 -4.12
C GLY A 215 4.30 0.19 -3.89
N ASN A 216 3.97 -0.26 -2.68
CA ASN A 216 2.61 -0.61 -2.32
C ASN A 216 1.65 0.59 -2.40
N ALA A 217 2.10 1.79 -2.04
CA ALA A 217 1.35 3.02 -2.11
C ALA A 217 0.94 3.38 -3.55
N ILE A 218 1.90 3.37 -4.47
CA ILE A 218 1.63 3.60 -5.90
C ILE A 218 0.71 2.51 -6.44
N LYS A 219 0.90 1.25 -6.03
CA LYS A 219 0.06 0.12 -6.43
C LYS A 219 -1.39 0.28 -5.96
N TRP A 220 -1.60 0.54 -4.68
CA TRP A 220 -2.92 0.63 -4.06
C TRP A 220 -3.71 1.85 -4.53
N CYS A 221 -3.01 2.97 -4.75
CA CYS A 221 -3.61 4.20 -5.24
C CYS A 221 -3.64 4.29 -6.77
N GLN A 222 -3.22 3.22 -7.48
CA GLN A 222 -3.04 3.17 -8.93
C GLN A 222 -2.39 4.44 -9.51
N GLY A 223 -1.38 4.96 -8.82
CA GLY A 223 -0.67 6.17 -9.25
C GLY A 223 -1.52 7.44 -9.35
N LYS A 224 -2.73 7.52 -8.75
CA LYS A 224 -3.51 8.77 -8.69
C LYS A 224 -2.70 9.84 -7.93
N LYS A 225 -2.74 11.08 -8.45
CA LYS A 225 -2.08 12.27 -7.85
C LYS A 225 -2.48 12.53 -6.39
N TYR A 226 -3.64 12.03 -5.98
CA TYR A 226 -4.22 12.13 -4.63
C TYR A 226 -3.73 11.06 -3.67
N MET A 227 -2.61 10.39 -3.98
CA MET A 227 -2.01 9.36 -3.13
C MET A 227 -1.96 9.79 -1.65
N LEU A 228 -1.52 11.02 -1.38
CA LEU A 228 -1.46 11.58 -0.03
C LEU A 228 -2.85 11.84 0.59
N GLU A 229 -3.82 12.32 -0.19
CA GLU A 229 -5.19 12.58 0.29
C GLU A 229 -5.96 11.29 0.56
N GLN A 230 -5.78 10.26 -0.28
CA GLN A 230 -6.30 8.92 -0.04
C GLN A 230 -5.65 8.29 1.19
N PHE A 231 -4.34 8.48 1.41
CA PHE A 231 -3.68 8.06 2.65
C PHE A 231 -4.22 8.76 3.88
N ILE A 232 -4.38 10.07 3.82
CA ILE A 232 -4.97 10.84 4.92
C ILE A 232 -6.40 10.37 5.18
N THR A 233 -7.16 10.04 4.12
CA THR A 233 -8.54 9.55 4.24
C THR A 233 -8.59 8.15 4.84
N TRP A 234 -7.79 7.19 4.36
CA TRP A 234 -7.71 5.85 4.94
C TRP A 234 -7.16 5.85 6.35
N TYR A 235 -6.17 6.69 6.65
CA TYR A 235 -5.69 6.88 8.02
C TYR A 235 -6.77 7.46 8.93
N LYS A 236 -7.53 8.46 8.47
CA LYS A 236 -8.68 9.02 9.22
C LYS A 236 -9.82 8.01 9.38
N ILE A 237 -10.10 7.20 8.38
CA ILE A 237 -11.10 6.12 8.44
C ILE A 237 -10.63 5.04 9.43
N ASP A 238 -9.39 4.57 9.33
CA ASP A 238 -8.81 3.61 10.27
C ASP A 238 -8.84 4.18 11.70
N HIS A 239 -8.42 5.42 11.89
CA HIS A 239 -8.41 6.04 13.22
C HIS A 239 -9.81 6.31 13.78
N SER A 240 -10.81 6.57 12.93
CA SER A 240 -12.21 6.77 13.36
C SER A 240 -12.98 5.47 13.58
N LEU A 241 -12.65 4.40 12.84
CA LEU A 241 -13.21 3.06 13.05
C LEU A 241 -12.55 2.32 14.21
N TYR A 242 -11.28 2.64 14.51
CA TYR A 242 -10.50 2.07 15.61
C TYR A 242 -9.96 3.16 16.56
N PRO A 243 -10.84 3.97 17.20
CA PRO A 243 -10.44 5.15 17.96
C PRO A 243 -9.72 4.82 19.28
N ASP A 244 -10.01 3.67 19.91
CA ASP A 244 -9.49 3.34 21.25
C ASP A 244 -8.26 2.44 21.22
N SER A 245 -7.24 2.73 22.04
CA SER A 245 -6.03 1.90 22.18
C SER A 245 -6.25 0.53 22.82
N THR A 246 -7.49 0.17 23.16
CA THR A 246 -7.89 -1.13 23.69
C THR A 246 -7.97 -2.19 22.60
N LEU A 247 -7.72 -3.46 22.94
CA LEU A 247 -7.97 -4.60 22.06
C LEU A 247 -9.48 -4.67 21.79
N ASN A 248 -9.86 -4.77 20.51
CA ASN A 248 -11.25 -4.96 20.11
C ASN A 248 -11.33 -6.29 19.37
N MET A 249 -12.01 -7.24 19.99
CA MET A 249 -11.84 -8.66 19.73
C MET A 249 -12.67 -9.20 18.55
N ALA A 250 -13.46 -8.33 17.89
CA ALA A 250 -14.13 -8.66 16.63
C ALA A 250 -13.17 -8.99 15.47
N TYR A 251 -11.87 -8.78 15.66
CA TYR A 251 -10.84 -8.91 14.63
C TYR A 251 -10.00 -10.20 14.74
N LEU A 252 -10.32 -11.09 15.69
CA LEU A 252 -9.85 -12.48 15.70
C LEU A 252 -10.83 -13.34 14.90
N THR A 253 -10.43 -13.75 13.69
CA THR A 253 -11.27 -14.59 12.81
C THR A 253 -10.82 -16.05 12.86
N GLU A 254 -11.73 -17.01 12.58
CA GLU A 254 -11.40 -18.45 12.52
C GLU A 254 -10.25 -18.76 11.54
N ASN A 255 -10.07 -17.94 10.50
CA ASN A 255 -8.96 -18.04 9.54
C ASN A 255 -7.57 -17.76 10.17
N GLN A 256 -7.52 -17.23 11.39
CA GLN A 256 -6.30 -16.93 12.14
C GLN A 256 -6.08 -17.89 13.31
N ARG A 257 -6.96 -18.88 13.47
CA ARG A 257 -6.73 -20.01 14.38
C ARG A 257 -5.43 -20.70 13.99
N PHE A 258 -4.69 -21.19 14.99
CA PHE A 258 -3.47 -21.92 14.69
C PHE A 258 -3.75 -23.12 13.80
N ASP A 259 -2.97 -23.20 12.73
CA ASP A 259 -2.68 -24.48 12.08
C ASP A 259 -1.61 -25.17 12.94
N ASP A 260 -1.94 -26.37 13.43
CA ASP A 260 -1.10 -27.19 14.30
C ASP A 260 0.32 -27.41 13.75
N LYS A 261 0.50 -27.27 12.43
CA LYS A 261 1.79 -27.36 11.75
C LYS A 261 2.76 -26.22 12.09
N TYR A 262 2.24 -25.04 12.44
CA TYR A 262 3.04 -23.82 12.66
C TYR A 262 3.03 -23.38 14.14
N LEU A 263 2.47 -24.21 15.01
CA LEU A 263 2.39 -23.97 16.44
C LEU A 263 3.70 -24.39 17.13
N ASN A 264 4.34 -23.48 17.87
CA ASN A 264 5.42 -23.85 18.77
C ASN A 264 4.86 -24.57 20.01
N LYS A 265 4.57 -25.86 19.85
CA LYS A 265 4.02 -26.71 20.93
C LYS A 265 4.95 -26.76 22.14
N ARG A 266 6.26 -26.67 21.94
CA ARG A 266 7.25 -26.68 23.04
C ARG A 266 7.15 -25.43 23.91
N LEU A 267 7.05 -24.25 23.29
CA LEU A 267 6.88 -22.97 23.98
C LEU A 267 5.55 -22.90 24.74
N ILE A 268 4.46 -23.39 24.14
CA ILE A 268 3.16 -23.43 24.82
C ILE A 268 3.20 -24.38 26.01
N THR A 269 3.83 -25.55 25.85
CA THR A 269 3.94 -26.53 26.93
C THR A 269 4.82 -25.99 28.06
N SER A 270 5.92 -25.30 27.76
CA SER A 270 6.82 -24.75 28.78
C SER A 270 6.22 -23.58 29.57
N LEU A 271 5.17 -22.94 29.04
CA LEU A 271 4.47 -21.83 29.69
C LEU A 271 3.12 -22.23 30.29
N ASP A 272 2.77 -23.52 30.26
CA ASP A 272 1.44 -23.99 30.65
C ASP A 272 1.12 -23.74 32.14
N GLU A 273 2.05 -24.07 33.03
CA GLU A 273 1.89 -23.85 34.46
C GLU A 273 1.67 -22.37 34.79
N LYS A 274 2.39 -21.49 34.09
CA LYS A 274 2.27 -20.03 34.21
C LYS A 274 0.91 -19.54 33.71
N PHE A 275 0.48 -20.05 32.56
CA PHE A 275 -0.83 -19.75 31.98
C PHE A 275 -1.98 -20.13 32.93
N ILE A 276 -1.96 -21.37 33.46
CA ILE A 276 -2.96 -21.86 34.42
C ILE A 276 -2.96 -20.99 35.69
N LYS A 277 -1.77 -20.66 36.21
CA LYS A 277 -1.64 -19.77 37.38
C LYS A 277 -2.24 -18.39 37.13
N CYS A 278 -2.04 -17.80 35.96
CA CYS A 278 -2.66 -16.53 35.59
C CYS A 278 -4.18 -16.64 35.49
N CYS A 279 -4.71 -17.73 34.89
CA CYS A 279 -6.16 -17.95 34.79
C CYS A 279 -6.79 -18.04 36.18
N ASN A 280 -6.19 -18.81 37.09
CA ASN A 280 -6.64 -18.91 38.47
C ASN A 280 -6.61 -17.56 39.19
N LYS A 281 -5.57 -16.74 38.99
CA LYS A 281 -5.49 -15.38 39.58
C LYS A 281 -6.62 -14.46 39.09
N LYS A 282 -7.13 -14.67 37.88
CA LYS A 282 -8.24 -13.93 37.29
C LYS A 282 -9.61 -14.59 37.53
N ASN A 283 -9.68 -15.64 38.37
CA ASN A 283 -10.89 -16.45 38.61
C ASN A 283 -11.49 -17.05 37.33
N ILE A 284 -10.64 -17.39 36.36
CA ILE A 284 -11.04 -18.07 35.12
C ILE A 284 -10.97 -19.59 35.37
N GLN A 285 -12.12 -20.25 35.42
CA GLN A 285 -12.18 -21.72 35.54
C GLN A 285 -11.85 -22.38 34.20
N LEU A 286 -10.82 -23.22 34.21
CA LEU A 286 -10.42 -24.03 33.05
C LEU A 286 -10.90 -25.47 33.28
N ASP A 287 -12.14 -25.79 32.91
CA ASP A 287 -12.70 -27.15 33.08
C ASP A 287 -11.99 -28.17 32.17
N THR A 288 -11.72 -27.80 30.91
CA THR A 288 -10.81 -28.56 30.03
C THR A 288 -10.14 -27.64 29.01
N ARG A 289 -8.86 -27.89 28.69
CA ARG A 289 -8.15 -27.23 27.57
C ARG A 289 -8.87 -27.34 26.22
N LYS A 290 -9.84 -28.26 26.07
CA LYS A 290 -10.64 -28.45 24.86
C LYS A 290 -11.53 -27.25 24.52
N GLN A 291 -11.82 -26.38 25.47
CA GLN A 291 -12.62 -25.17 25.25
C GLN A 291 -11.79 -23.96 24.78
N ILE A 292 -10.45 -24.04 24.86
CA ILE A 292 -9.57 -22.94 24.47
C ILE A 292 -9.33 -22.97 22.96
N LYS A 293 -9.80 -21.96 22.24
CA LYS A 293 -9.39 -21.75 20.84
C LYS A 293 -8.21 -20.78 20.81
N GLN A 294 -7.08 -21.20 20.23
CA GLN A 294 -5.87 -20.38 20.17
C GLN A 294 -5.70 -19.75 18.78
N TYR A 295 -5.21 -18.51 18.74
CA TYR A 295 -4.99 -17.74 17.52
C TYR A 295 -3.56 -17.24 17.42
N GLY A 296 -2.98 -17.31 16.22
CA GLY A 296 -1.60 -16.91 15.97
C GLY A 296 -1.42 -15.43 15.65
N ARG A 297 -2.52 -14.73 15.32
CA ARG A 297 -2.49 -13.34 14.87
C ARG A 297 -3.75 -12.59 15.30
N TYR A 298 -3.58 -11.31 15.58
CA TYR A 298 -4.64 -10.34 15.83
C TYR A 298 -4.57 -9.22 14.79
N PHE A 299 -5.68 -8.89 14.15
CA PHE A 299 -5.76 -7.78 13.20
C PHE A 299 -6.42 -6.58 13.85
N ARG A 300 -6.03 -5.38 13.47
CA ARG A 300 -6.75 -4.16 13.84
C ARG A 300 -6.56 -3.15 12.74
N GLY A 301 -7.60 -2.95 11.94
CA GLY A 301 -7.50 -2.13 10.74
C GLY A 301 -6.38 -2.61 9.83
N LEU A 302 -5.43 -1.73 9.54
CA LEU A 302 -4.25 -2.04 8.73
C LEU A 302 -3.09 -2.70 9.50
N LYS A 303 -3.22 -2.93 10.81
CA LYS A 303 -2.17 -3.52 11.66
C LYS A 303 -2.39 -5.01 11.89
N THR A 304 -1.31 -5.78 11.92
CA THR A 304 -1.30 -7.20 12.28
C THR A 304 -0.32 -7.41 13.43
N PHE A 305 -0.78 -8.03 14.50
CA PHE A 305 -0.01 -8.36 15.69
C PHE A 305 0.16 -9.87 15.76
N HIS A 306 1.40 -10.34 15.95
CA HIS A 306 1.73 -11.76 15.89
C HIS A 306 1.95 -12.34 17.28
N SER A 307 1.57 -13.59 17.49
CA SER A 307 1.95 -14.34 18.69
C SER A 307 3.37 -14.91 18.55
N LEU A 308 4.11 -14.96 19.65
CA LEU A 308 5.42 -15.61 19.74
C LEU A 308 5.37 -17.11 19.38
N SER A 309 4.23 -17.76 19.59
CA SER A 309 4.03 -19.20 19.33
C SER A 309 3.72 -19.56 17.87
N TYR A 310 3.75 -18.60 16.93
CA TYR A 310 3.51 -18.84 15.50
C TYR A 310 4.83 -18.89 14.71
N GLU A 311 5.30 -20.09 14.34
CA GLU A 311 6.65 -20.35 13.77
C GLU A 311 6.74 -20.28 12.24
N ARG A 312 5.83 -19.59 11.55
CA ARG A 312 5.94 -19.49 10.10
C ARG A 312 7.15 -18.64 9.71
N GLY A 313 8.19 -19.27 9.17
CA GLY A 313 9.42 -18.63 8.70
C GLY A 313 9.14 -17.57 7.63
N GLY A 314 9.25 -16.31 8.04
CA GLY A 314 9.11 -15.13 7.19
C GLY A 314 8.74 -13.88 8.00
N ASN A 315 9.72 -12.99 8.22
CA ASN A 315 9.65 -11.57 8.58
C ASN A 315 8.42 -11.04 9.36
N ALA A 316 7.99 -11.70 10.44
CA ALA A 316 7.00 -11.14 11.36
C ALA A 316 7.63 -10.97 12.74
N ILE A 317 7.81 -9.72 13.18
CA ILE A 317 8.52 -9.36 14.42
C ILE A 317 7.75 -8.29 15.21
N SER A 318 6.47 -8.50 15.49
CA SER A 318 5.81 -7.69 16.53
C SER A 318 4.85 -8.52 17.37
N TYR A 319 5.46 -9.26 18.29
CA TYR A 319 4.81 -9.77 19.48
C TYR A 319 4.85 -8.74 20.62
N TRP A 320 5.59 -7.64 20.49
CA TRP A 320 5.63 -6.58 21.50
C TRP A 320 4.38 -5.70 21.44
N VAL A 321 3.75 -5.48 22.59
CA VAL A 321 2.62 -4.57 22.79
C VAL A 321 2.89 -3.67 23.98
N SER A 322 2.34 -2.45 23.97
CA SER A 322 2.25 -1.62 25.19
C SER A 322 1.00 -2.04 25.95
N VAL A 323 1.12 -2.22 27.27
CA VAL A 323 0.05 -2.71 28.13
C VAL A 323 -0.28 -1.62 29.14
N LYS A 324 -1.57 -1.33 29.34
CA LYS A 324 -2.00 -0.38 30.37
C LYS A 324 -2.12 -1.11 31.70
N ASP A 325 -1.14 -0.95 32.59
CA ASP A 325 -1.20 -1.50 33.95
C ASP A 325 -1.95 -0.54 34.87
N ASN A 326 -3.14 -0.92 35.32
CA ASN A 326 -3.96 -0.11 36.22
C ASN A 326 -3.34 0.06 37.63
N GLU A 327 -2.35 -0.75 37.99
CA GLU A 327 -1.58 -0.61 39.24
C GLU A 327 -0.42 0.40 39.08
N CYS A 328 -0.06 0.80 37.85
CA CYS A 328 0.95 1.83 37.59
C CYS A 328 0.34 3.23 37.65
N SER A 329 0.03 3.70 38.86
CA SER A 329 -0.48 5.06 39.10
C SER A 329 0.63 6.14 39.17
N GLN A 330 1.89 5.79 38.90
CA GLN A 330 3.02 6.73 38.93
C GLN A 330 3.42 7.12 37.49
N ASN A 331 3.52 8.43 37.24
CA ASN A 331 3.67 9.10 35.94
C ASN A 331 4.84 8.69 35.02
N HIS A 332 5.64 7.66 35.35
CA HIS A 332 6.88 7.34 34.64
C HIS A 332 7.13 5.83 34.43
N VAL A 333 6.15 4.95 34.63
CA VAL A 333 6.32 3.51 34.37
C VAL A 333 5.73 3.15 33.01
N PHE A 334 6.59 2.75 32.06
CA PHE A 334 6.14 2.14 30.80
C PHE A 334 5.97 0.64 31.00
N CYS A 335 4.78 0.14 30.72
CA CYS A 335 4.46 -1.29 30.70
C CYS A 335 4.38 -1.79 29.26
N PHE A 336 5.13 -2.85 28.97
CA PHE A 336 5.14 -3.50 27.67
C PHE A 336 5.19 -5.01 27.83
N GLY A 337 4.77 -5.75 26.81
CA GLY A 337 4.67 -7.21 26.89
C GLY A 337 4.89 -7.91 25.56
N GLU A 338 5.38 -9.15 25.64
CA GLU A 338 5.44 -10.06 24.49
C GLU A 338 4.18 -10.94 24.47
N VAL A 339 3.37 -10.85 23.41
CA VAL A 339 2.21 -11.72 23.20
C VAL A 339 2.69 -13.13 22.90
N VAL A 340 2.45 -14.05 23.82
CA VAL A 340 2.78 -15.46 23.67
C VAL A 340 1.77 -16.13 22.72
N TYR A 341 0.46 -15.93 22.97
CA TYR A 341 -0.65 -16.27 22.07
C TYR A 341 -1.93 -15.54 22.47
N TYR A 342 -2.84 -15.45 21.50
CA TYR A 342 -4.22 -15.03 21.72
C TYR A 342 -5.08 -16.28 21.91
N PHE A 343 -6.12 -16.21 22.74
CA PHE A 343 -7.02 -17.33 22.92
C PHE A 343 -8.46 -16.90 23.23
N GLN A 344 -9.42 -17.78 22.97
CA GLN A 344 -10.83 -17.64 23.31
C GLN A 344 -11.21 -18.71 24.34
N LEU A 345 -11.96 -18.32 25.36
CA LEU A 345 -12.58 -19.17 26.37
C LEU A 345 -13.98 -18.63 26.67
N ASP A 346 -15.01 -19.48 26.65
CA ASP A 346 -16.40 -19.11 26.94
C ASP A 346 -16.91 -17.87 26.18
N ASN A 347 -16.53 -17.77 24.90
CA ASN A 347 -16.77 -16.63 24.00
C ASN A 347 -16.04 -15.33 24.35
N GLU A 348 -15.27 -15.30 25.43
CA GLU A 348 -14.36 -14.22 25.78
C GLU A 348 -12.99 -14.46 25.18
N TYR A 349 -12.29 -13.39 24.81
CA TYR A 349 -10.97 -13.47 24.22
C TYR A 349 -9.94 -12.81 25.11
N TYR A 350 -8.70 -13.29 25.02
CA TYR A 350 -7.61 -12.92 25.90
C TYR A 350 -6.28 -12.96 25.15
N ALA A 351 -5.32 -12.17 25.63
CA ALA A 351 -3.92 -12.28 25.26
C ALA A 351 -3.11 -12.78 26.46
N PHE A 352 -2.33 -13.85 26.26
CA PHE A 352 -1.34 -14.27 27.24
C PHE A 352 -0.01 -13.59 26.95
N LEU A 353 0.48 -12.80 27.90
CA LEU A 353 1.61 -11.90 27.72
C LEU A 353 2.73 -12.22 28.71
N LYS A 354 3.98 -12.15 28.26
CA LYS A 354 5.10 -11.89 29.17
C LYS A 354 5.13 -10.39 29.43
N HIS A 355 4.93 -9.95 30.66
CA HIS A 355 4.85 -8.54 31.01
C HIS A 355 6.16 -8.04 31.61
N TYR A 356 6.60 -6.88 31.15
CA TYR A 356 7.84 -6.20 31.53
C TYR A 356 7.50 -4.81 32.07
N LYS A 357 8.07 -4.47 33.23
CA LYS A 357 7.95 -3.14 33.85
C LYS A 357 9.27 -2.39 33.70
N CYS A 358 9.25 -1.21 33.09
CA CYS A 358 10.41 -0.32 33.02
C CYS A 358 10.34 0.71 34.14
N LEU A 359 11.37 0.74 34.99
CA LEU A 359 11.47 1.67 36.11
C LEU A 359 12.07 3.04 35.72
N ASP A 360 12.63 3.17 34.51
CA ASP A 360 13.39 4.35 34.06
C ASP A 360 12.79 5.13 32.87
N LYS A 361 13.22 6.39 32.74
CA LYS A 361 12.62 7.46 31.89
C LYS A 361 12.87 7.35 30.38
N SER A 362 13.65 6.37 29.90
CA SER A 362 14.11 6.27 28.51
C SER A 362 13.85 4.87 27.94
N LEU A 363 13.14 4.80 26.80
CA LEU A 363 12.84 3.55 26.09
C LEU A 363 14.12 2.80 25.64
N ALA A 364 15.20 3.56 25.41
CA ALA A 364 16.50 3.02 25.00
C ALA A 364 17.23 2.32 26.16
N ASP A 365 17.08 2.81 27.39
CA ASP A 365 17.72 2.23 28.58
C ASP A 365 16.87 1.13 29.23
N GLY A 366 15.55 1.17 29.06
CA GLY A 366 14.61 0.20 29.64
C GLY A 366 14.73 -1.24 29.10
N LEU A 367 15.29 -1.43 27.90
CA LEU A 367 15.60 -2.76 27.37
C LEU A 367 16.82 -3.39 28.05
N ALA A 368 17.68 -2.58 28.68
CA ALA A 368 18.89 -3.03 29.37
C ALA A 368 18.66 -3.30 30.87
N SER A 369 17.62 -2.73 31.48
CA SER A 369 17.30 -2.83 32.92
C SER A 369 16.01 -3.62 33.21
N VAL A 370 15.72 -4.64 32.41
CA VAL A 370 14.53 -5.48 32.57
C VAL A 370 14.61 -6.30 33.86
N THR A 371 13.69 -6.05 34.79
CA THR A 371 13.44 -6.96 35.92
C THR A 371 12.64 -8.18 35.45
N VAL A 372 12.82 -9.30 36.16
CA VAL A 372 12.25 -10.63 35.84
C VAL A 372 10.78 -10.52 35.38
N PRO A 373 10.41 -11.12 34.22
CA PRO A 373 9.08 -10.96 33.65
C PRO A 373 8.00 -11.51 34.59
N ASN A 374 6.95 -10.74 34.81
CA ASN A 374 5.71 -11.23 35.41
C ASN A 374 4.79 -11.71 34.29
N ASP A 375 4.14 -12.85 34.43
CA ASP A 375 3.19 -13.31 33.42
C ASP A 375 1.82 -12.64 33.66
N LEU A 376 1.21 -12.07 32.61
CA LEU A 376 -0.03 -11.31 32.71
C LEU A 376 -1.07 -11.80 31.70
N LEU A 377 -2.33 -11.85 32.15
CA LEU A 377 -3.51 -12.03 31.30
C LEU A 377 -4.17 -10.67 31.12
N ASP A 378 -4.21 -10.22 29.87
CA ASP A 378 -4.94 -9.01 29.47
C ASP A 378 -6.16 -9.42 28.65
N ARG A 379 -7.29 -8.76 28.88
CA ARG A 379 -8.57 -9.04 28.22
C ARG A 379 -8.70 -8.21 26.96
#